data_AF-A0A930N295-F1
#
_entry.id   AF-A0A930N295-F1
#
_cell.length_a   1.000
_cell.length_b   1.000
_cell.length_c   1.000
_cell.angle_alpha   90.00
_cell.angle_beta   90.00
_cell.angle_gamma   90.00
#
_symmetry.space_group_name_H-M   'P 1'
#
loop_
_entity.id
_entity.type
_entity.pdbx_description
1 polymer ?
#
loop_
_entity_poly.entity_id
_entity_poly.type
_entity_poly.pdbx_seq_one_letter_code
_entity_poly.pdbx_strand_id
1 'polypeptide(L)'
;MPVSLDRETSHRYQLFCVRDDSMMDGTRDSLCIGDILLCREVLREDWTHGLIGRYPNVVVVTEEGVLLRRLTKHDRKQETISLHSLNGGDEDRIIALQDVKAFFYVERLIERHLSQW
;
A
#
# COMPACT_ATOMS: atom_id res chain seq x y z
N MET A 1 -11.34 2.22 34.41
CA MET A 1 -11.39 3.60 33.86
C MET A 1 -11.58 3.47 32.35
N PRO A 2 -12.64 4.06 31.75
CA PRO A 2 -12.72 4.15 30.30
C PRO A 2 -11.72 5.20 29.81
N VAL A 3 -10.99 4.87 28.73
CA VAL A 3 -10.07 5.78 28.05
C VAL A 3 -10.87 6.48 26.96
N SER A 4 -11.03 7.80 27.07
CA SER A 4 -11.62 8.62 26.01
C SER A 4 -10.57 8.91 24.95
N LEU A 5 -10.83 8.51 23.70
CA LEU A 5 -10.02 8.90 22.56
C LEU A 5 -10.35 10.36 22.20
N ASP A 6 -9.34 11.21 22.10
CA ASP A 6 -9.47 12.68 21.95
C ASP A 6 -9.99 13.15 20.57
N ARG A 7 -10.19 12.22 19.64
CA ARG A 7 -10.84 12.40 18.34
C ARG A 7 -11.14 11.01 17.81
N GLU A 8 -12.34 10.77 17.29
CA GLU A 8 -12.53 9.73 16.29
C GLU A 8 -11.72 10.15 15.06
N THR A 9 -10.42 9.83 15.04
CA THR A 9 -9.65 9.94 13.82
C THR A 9 -10.20 8.88 12.88
N SER A 10 -11.01 9.32 11.90
CA SER A 10 -11.74 8.52 10.90
C SER A 10 -10.81 7.77 9.93
N HIS A 11 -9.65 7.31 10.39
CA HIS A 11 -8.70 6.55 9.62
C HIS A 11 -8.91 5.07 9.92
N ARG A 12 -9.25 4.30 8.88
CA ARG A 12 -9.33 2.85 8.98
C ARG A 12 -7.95 2.27 8.74
N TYR A 13 -7.55 1.35 9.61
CA TYR A 13 -6.27 0.67 9.54
C TYR A 13 -6.49 -0.82 9.33
N GLN A 14 -5.64 -1.44 8.53
CA GLN A 14 -5.66 -2.87 8.26
C GLN A 14 -4.24 -3.43 8.23
N LEU A 15 -4.10 -4.65 8.73
CA LEU A 15 -2.85 -5.40 8.65
C LEU A 15 -2.82 -6.27 7.40
N PHE A 16 -1.69 -6.28 6.71
CA PHE A 16 -1.44 -7.14 5.55
C PHE A 16 -0.21 -8.01 5.78
N CYS A 17 -0.31 -9.28 5.40
CA CYS A 17 0.83 -10.20 5.39
C CYS A 17 1.36 -10.29 3.95
N VAL A 18 2.65 -10.02 3.76
CA VAL A 18 3.30 -10.06 2.45
C VAL A 18 3.43 -11.51 1.98
N ARG A 19 2.98 -11.80 0.77
CA ARG A 19 2.92 -13.17 0.21
C ARG A 19 3.77 -13.38 -1.04
N ASP A 20 4.32 -12.32 -1.61
CA ASP A 20 5.16 -12.37 -2.80
C ASP A 20 6.45 -11.56 -2.60
N ASP A 21 7.37 -11.69 -3.54
CA ASP A 21 8.68 -11.04 -3.54
C ASP A 21 8.70 -9.74 -4.35
N SER A 22 7.54 -9.19 -4.76
CA SER A 22 7.49 -8.02 -5.66
C SER A 22 8.16 -6.77 -5.11
N MET A 23 8.27 -6.70 -3.79
CA MET A 23 8.93 -5.61 -3.05
C MET A 23 10.28 -6.01 -2.46
N MET A 24 10.85 -7.15 -2.89
CA MET A 24 12.15 -7.64 -2.42
C MET A 24 13.27 -7.22 -3.37
N ASP A 25 13.99 -6.16 -3.02
CA ASP A 25 15.11 -5.60 -3.81
C ASP A 25 16.47 -5.72 -3.11
N GLY A 26 16.51 -6.35 -1.93
CA GLY A 26 17.72 -6.50 -1.12
C GLY A 26 18.18 -5.21 -0.44
N THR A 27 17.42 -4.11 -0.57
CA THR A 27 17.69 -2.85 0.11
C THR A 27 17.07 -2.81 1.51
N ARG A 28 17.35 -1.76 2.27
CA ARG A 28 16.73 -1.51 3.58
C ARG A 28 15.20 -1.34 3.49
N ASP A 29 14.71 -0.88 2.35
CA ASP A 29 13.28 -0.61 2.12
C ASP A 29 12.53 -1.83 1.56
N SER A 30 13.26 -2.94 1.34
CA SER A 30 12.72 -4.22 0.91
C SER A 30 11.65 -4.71 1.86
N LEU A 31 10.51 -5.15 1.32
CA LEU A 31 9.44 -5.84 2.04
C LEU A 31 9.46 -7.31 1.63
N CYS A 32 9.66 -8.19 2.61
CA CYS A 32 9.92 -9.61 2.41
C CYS A 32 8.64 -10.43 2.64
N ILE A 33 8.59 -11.60 2.03
CA ILE A 33 7.53 -12.59 2.28
C ILE A 33 7.45 -12.88 3.80
N GLY A 34 6.24 -12.85 4.35
CA GLY A 34 5.96 -13.05 5.76
C GLY A 34 5.96 -11.77 6.61
N ASP A 35 6.37 -10.63 6.07
CA ASP A 35 6.26 -9.35 6.76
C ASP A 35 4.80 -8.98 7.06
N ILE A 36 4.57 -8.37 8.22
CA ILE A 36 3.27 -7.82 8.60
C ILE A 36 3.31 -6.29 8.53
N LEU A 37 2.47 -5.73 7.67
CA LEU A 37 2.40 -4.31 7.38
C LEU A 37 1.16 -3.68 8.04
N LEU A 38 1.34 -2.52 8.67
CA LEU A 38 0.23 -1.65 9.06
C LEU A 38 -0.05 -0.65 7.94
N CYS A 39 -1.26 -0.72 7.42
CA CYS A 39 -1.70 0.06 6.30
C CYS A 39 -2.88 0.96 6.70
N ARG A 40 -2.84 2.22 6.29
CA ARG A 40 -3.93 3.19 6.49
C ARG A 40 -4.73 3.33 5.21
N GLU A 41 -6.04 3.13 5.30
CA GLU A 41 -6.95 3.28 4.18
C GLU A 41 -7.06 4.76 3.77
N VAL A 42 -7.11 4.98 2.47
CA VAL A 42 -7.42 6.26 1.86
C VAL A 42 -8.85 6.22 1.39
N LEU A 43 -9.70 7.08 1.96
CA LEU A 43 -11.10 7.17 1.59
C LEU A 43 -11.22 7.57 0.12
N ARG A 44 -12.23 7.04 -0.58
CA ARG A 44 -12.41 7.26 -2.02
C ARG A 44 -12.54 8.74 -2.38
N GLU A 45 -13.11 9.54 -1.48
CA GLU A 45 -13.22 11.00 -1.57
C GLU A 45 -11.84 11.69 -1.67
N ASP A 46 -10.84 11.15 -0.97
CA ASP A 46 -9.49 11.69 -0.92
C ASP A 46 -8.66 11.36 -2.17
N TRP A 47 -9.10 10.42 -3.02
CA TRP A 47 -8.32 10.01 -4.20
C TRP A 47 -8.15 11.16 -5.20
N THR A 48 -9.12 12.07 -5.25
CA THR A 48 -9.11 13.26 -6.13
C THR A 48 -8.05 14.29 -5.74
N HIS A 49 -7.64 14.32 -4.46
CA HIS A 49 -6.73 15.33 -3.91
C HIS A 49 -5.25 15.05 -4.21
N GLY A 50 -4.95 13.87 -4.78
CA GLY A 50 -3.60 13.45 -5.13
C GLY A 50 -3.07 12.37 -4.18
N LEU A 51 -2.82 11.18 -4.72
CA LEU A 51 -2.35 10.01 -3.98
C LEU A 51 -0.83 9.94 -3.78
N ILE A 52 -0.06 10.83 -4.42
CA ILE A 52 1.39 10.89 -4.18
C ILE A 52 1.62 11.62 -2.85
N GLY A 53 1.82 10.84 -1.80
CA GLY A 53 2.00 11.32 -0.43
C GLY A 53 3.36 10.97 0.15
N ARG A 54 3.46 11.12 1.48
CA ARG A 54 4.65 10.80 2.28
C ARG A 54 5.06 9.33 2.23
N TYR A 55 4.12 8.43 1.91
CA TYR A 55 4.31 7.00 1.93
C TYR A 55 4.34 6.46 0.48
N PRO A 56 5.50 6.03 -0.03
CA PRO A 56 5.63 5.62 -1.43
C PRO A 56 5.09 4.22 -1.69
N ASN A 57 5.05 3.36 -0.68
CA ASN A 57 4.57 1.98 -0.79
C ASN A 57 3.08 1.93 -0.46
N VAL A 58 2.31 1.23 -1.29
CA VAL A 58 0.85 1.18 -1.22
C VAL A 58 0.33 -0.24 -1.40
N VAL A 59 -0.82 -0.51 -0.78
CA VAL A 59 -1.61 -1.71 -1.04
C VAL A 59 -2.85 -1.30 -1.81
N VAL A 60 -3.07 -1.94 -2.96
CA VAL A 60 -4.21 -1.69 -3.85
C VAL A 60 -5.00 -2.98 -3.97
N VAL A 61 -6.29 -2.91 -3.65
CA VAL A 61 -7.23 -4.03 -3.77
C VAL A 61 -8.05 -3.82 -5.03
N THR A 62 -8.05 -4.80 -5.93
CA THR A 62 -8.83 -4.83 -7.17
C THR A 62 -9.74 -6.06 -7.21
N GLU A 63 -10.48 -6.26 -8.30
CA GLU A 63 -11.20 -7.52 -8.55
C GLU A 63 -10.27 -8.73 -8.68
N GLU A 64 -9.07 -8.53 -9.25
CA GLU A 64 -8.11 -9.61 -9.52
C GLU A 64 -7.32 -10.03 -8.28
N GLY A 65 -7.22 -9.16 -7.28
CA GLY A 65 -6.51 -9.47 -6.04
C GLY A 65 -5.98 -8.24 -5.30
N VAL A 66 -4.99 -8.48 -4.44
CA VAL A 66 -4.34 -7.46 -3.62
C VAL A 66 -2.90 -7.30 -4.10
N LEU A 67 -2.51 -6.06 -4.39
CA LEU A 67 -1.19 -5.72 -4.90
C LEU A 67 -0.47 -4.84 -3.89
N LEU A 68 0.75 -5.23 -3.52
CA LEU A 68 1.69 -4.40 -2.77
C LEU A 68 2.74 -3.87 -3.75
N ARG A 69 2.79 -2.55 -3.95
CA ARG A 69 3.70 -1.92 -4.92
C ARG A 69 4.13 -0.53 -4.47
N ARG A 70 5.12 0.06 -5.13
CA ARG A 70 5.46 1.48 -5.00
C ARG A 70 4.59 2.31 -5.95
N LEU A 71 3.92 3.34 -5.44
CA LEU A 71 3.21 4.31 -6.26
C LEU A 71 4.21 5.29 -6.87
N THR A 72 4.40 5.25 -8.19
CA THR A 72 5.33 6.12 -8.92
C THR A 72 4.65 7.35 -9.50
N LYS A 73 3.39 7.19 -9.92
CA LYS A 73 2.61 8.27 -10.53
C LYS A 73 1.13 8.16 -10.21
N HIS A 74 0.47 9.31 -10.09
CA HIS A 74 -0.98 9.42 -10.07
C HIS A 74 -1.41 10.48 -11.08
N ASP A 75 -2.12 10.06 -12.13
CA ASP A 75 -2.66 10.93 -13.17
C ASP A 75 -4.13 11.25 -12.88
N ARG A 76 -4.39 12.45 -12.38
CA ARG A 76 -5.74 12.92 -12.04
C ARG A 76 -6.63 13.15 -13.27
N LYS A 77 -6.06 13.38 -14.44
CA LYS A 77 -6.84 13.64 -15.66
C LYS A 77 -7.34 12.34 -16.27
N GLN A 78 -6.53 11.31 -16.21
CA GLN A 78 -6.86 9.97 -16.70
C GLN A 78 -7.47 9.08 -15.61
N GLU A 79 -7.48 9.56 -14.36
CA GLU A 79 -7.89 8.79 -13.18
C GLU A 79 -7.14 7.46 -13.06
N THR A 80 -5.82 7.49 -13.26
CA THR A 80 -4.95 6.30 -13.22
C THR A 80 -3.81 6.44 -12.23
N ILE A 81 -3.35 5.30 -11.71
CA ILE A 81 -2.15 5.19 -10.88
C ILE A 81 -1.14 4.26 -11.56
N SER A 82 0.14 4.60 -11.45
CA SER A 82 1.25 3.78 -11.91
C SER A 82 1.96 3.15 -10.71
N LEU A 83 2.08 1.83 -10.74
CA LEU A 83 2.60 1.01 -9.66
C LEU A 83 3.84 0.24 -10.12
N HIS A 84 4.94 0.41 -9.38
CA HIS A 84 6.22 -0.21 -9.67
C HIS A 84 6.56 -1.31 -8.65
N SER A 85 7.08 -2.43 -9.15
CA SER A 85 7.73 -3.46 -8.32
C SER A 85 9.11 -2.98 -7.90
N LEU A 86 9.62 -3.39 -6.72
CA LEU A 86 11.03 -3.15 -6.39
C LEU A 86 11.96 -4.27 -6.86
N ASN A 87 11.44 -5.48 -7.06
CA ASN A 87 12.23 -6.66 -7.40
C ASN A 87 12.84 -6.70 -8.82
N GLY A 88 12.86 -5.57 -9.54
CA GLY A 88 13.42 -5.48 -10.88
C GLY A 88 12.51 -5.99 -12.00
N GLY A 89 11.21 -6.19 -11.74
CA GLY A 89 10.23 -6.36 -12.81
C GLY A 89 10.15 -5.10 -13.68
N ASP A 90 10.49 -5.22 -14.96
CA ASP A 90 10.82 -4.09 -15.86
C ASP A 90 9.67 -3.10 -16.16
N GLU A 91 8.40 -3.38 -15.80
CA GLU A 91 7.27 -2.55 -16.22
C GLU A 91 6.36 -2.06 -15.09
N ASP A 92 6.10 -0.74 -15.09
CA ASP A 92 5.08 -0.09 -14.28
C ASP A 92 3.70 -0.60 -14.68
N ARG A 93 2.95 -1.12 -13.71
CA ARG A 93 1.56 -1.50 -13.91
C ARG A 93 0.67 -0.26 -13.76
N ILE A 94 -0.04 0.11 -14.82
CA ILE A 94 -1.01 1.20 -14.80
C ILE A 94 -2.40 0.64 -14.47
N ILE A 95 -3.06 1.21 -13.46
CA ILE A 95 -4.39 0.79 -13.01
C ILE A 95 -5.32 2.01 -13.01
N ALA A 96 -6.53 1.85 -13.54
CA ALA A 96 -7.56 2.88 -13.43
C ALA A 96 -8.16 2.89 -12.02
N LEU A 97 -8.36 4.07 -11.44
CA LEU A 97 -8.93 4.25 -10.10
C LEU A 97 -10.33 3.62 -9.97
N GLN A 98 -11.09 3.56 -11.06
CA GLN A 98 -12.40 2.89 -11.07
C GLN A 98 -12.30 1.40 -10.71
N ASP A 99 -11.21 0.72 -11.08
CA ASP A 99 -10.98 -0.71 -10.86
C ASP A 99 -10.40 -0.98 -9.45
N VAL A 100 -10.05 0.08 -8.73
CA VAL A 100 -9.59 0.01 -7.33
C VAL A 100 -10.79 -0.03 -6.40
N LYS A 101 -10.88 -1.11 -5.62
CA LYS A 101 -11.88 -1.30 -4.56
C LYS A 101 -11.47 -0.60 -3.27
N ALA A 102 -10.21 -0.72 -2.90
CA ALA A 102 -9.65 -0.10 -1.71
C ALA A 102 -8.17 0.23 -1.93
N PHE A 103 -7.73 1.31 -1.30
CA PHE A 103 -6.38 1.85 -1.45
C PHE A 103 -5.82 2.16 -0.06
N PHE A 104 -4.59 1.71 0.21
CA PHE A 104 -3.96 1.91 1.50
C PHE A 104 -2.52 2.39 1.36
N TYR A 105 -2.12 3.33 2.20
CA TYR A 105 -0.71 3.65 2.41
C TYR A 105 -0.08 2.64 3.36
N VAL A 106 1.10 2.12 3.03
CA VAL A 106 1.91 1.35 3.97
C VAL A 106 2.61 2.33 4.90
N GLU A 107 2.18 2.39 6.16
CA GLU A 107 2.76 3.32 7.13
C GLU A 107 3.93 2.71 7.90
N ARG A 108 3.83 1.41 8.25
CA ARG A 108 4.83 0.73 9.09
C ARG A 108 4.95 -0.75 8.75
N LEU A 109 6.18 -1.25 8.82
CA LEU A 109 6.46 -2.66 9.05
C LEU A 109 6.33 -2.92 10.55
N ILE A 110 5.38 -3.77 10.95
CA ILE A 110 5.09 -4.06 12.37
C ILE A 110 5.89 -5.27 12.84
N GLU A 111 5.98 -6.29 12.00
CA GLU A 111 6.62 -7.54 12.36
C GLU A 111 7.34 -8.13 11.14
N ARG A 112 8.55 -8.62 11.38
CA ARG A 112 9.35 -9.40 10.44
C ARG A 112 9.93 -10.58 11.19
N HIS A 113 9.50 -11.78 10.84
CA HIS A 113 10.12 -13.00 11.35
C HIS A 113 11.45 -13.22 10.62
N LEU A 114 12.55 -13.14 11.36
CA LEU A 114 13.89 -13.41 10.84
C LEU A 114 14.15 -14.93 10.68
N SER A 115 13.19 -15.77 11.07
CA SER A 115 13.27 -17.21 11.00
C SER A 115 12.03 -17.74 10.29
N GLN A 116 12.17 -18.14 9.03
CA GLN A 116 11.23 -19.05 8.38
C GLN A 116 11.78 -20.46 8.63
N TRP A 117 11.02 -21.30 9.34
CA TRP A 117 11.30 -22.73 9.46
C TRP A 117 10.68 -23.45 8.27
#